data_AF-X1K0A6-F1
#
_entry.id   AF-X1K0A6-F1
#
_cell.length_a   1.000
_cell.length_b   1.000
_cell.length_c   1.000
_cell.angle_alpha   90.00
_cell.angle_beta   90.00
_cell.angle_gamma   90.00
#
_symmetry.space_group_name_H-M   'P 1'
#
loop_
_entity.id
_entity.type
_entity.pdbx_description
1 polymer ?
#
loop_
_entity_poly.entity_id
_entity_poly.type
_entity_poly.pdbx_seq_one_letter_code
_entity_poly.pdbx_strand_id
1 'polypeptide(L)'
;PSPSSREASQDNTLFMLSHHTGGKHSLWRSLNGGTSWERVYTSALADVEQIDRVALSPQYDGDNQVVFIAGSSNGNSAIWKSTDNGQSFRRRSVPFPIDTWAVVDDTTLFIGSHDGGNGLVYRTTNSGLTYSDGAIAGSQSLNSIALSPDYDEDETILVGNKDGWVYWSEDNGASFEPLPPDATSKPLSGELTVAFDPKYSSNKTVYATSDTADKGIYRFIIDKSDAWESIDSPADGMIGQII
;
A
#
# COMPACT_ATOMS: atom_id res chain seq x y z
N PRO A 1 -33.42 1.15 -9.89
CA PRO A 1 -32.99 2.57 -9.86
C PRO A 1 -31.79 2.73 -8.94
N SER A 2 -30.60 2.67 -9.53
CA SER A 2 -29.30 2.82 -8.88
C SER A 2 -28.62 4.10 -9.38
N PRO A 3 -28.21 5.02 -8.52
CA PRO A 3 -27.02 5.84 -8.72
C PRO A 3 -25.86 5.19 -7.96
N SER A 4 -24.60 5.23 -8.35
CA SER A 4 -23.90 5.68 -9.53
C SER A 4 -22.48 5.22 -9.26
N SER A 5 -21.87 4.45 -10.16
CA SER A 5 -20.41 4.33 -10.22
C SER A 5 -19.87 5.75 -10.28
N ARG A 6 -19.16 6.21 -9.24
CA ARG A 6 -18.40 7.45 -9.34
C ARG A 6 -17.36 7.20 -10.43
N GLU A 7 -17.60 7.77 -11.60
CA GLU A 7 -16.58 7.93 -12.60
C GLU A 7 -15.41 8.63 -11.90
N ALA A 8 -14.29 7.94 -11.77
CA ALA A 8 -13.02 8.58 -11.51
C ALA A 8 -12.92 9.73 -12.52
N SER A 9 -12.76 10.96 -12.03
CA SER A 9 -12.44 12.07 -12.92
C SER A 9 -11.22 11.64 -13.72
N GLN A 10 -11.40 11.44 -15.03
CA GLN A 10 -10.31 11.21 -15.98
C GLN A 10 -9.50 12.49 -16.16
N ASP A 11 -9.02 13.07 -15.06
CA ASP A 11 -7.81 13.84 -15.16
C ASP A 11 -6.77 12.83 -15.58
N ASN A 12 -6.34 12.94 -16.84
CA ASN A 12 -5.35 12.11 -17.52
C ASN A 12 -3.95 12.27 -16.86
N THR A 13 -3.92 12.49 -15.55
CA THR A 13 -2.78 12.74 -14.74
C THR A 13 -2.14 11.42 -14.36
N LEU A 14 -0.87 11.28 -14.70
CA LEU A 14 -0.06 10.11 -14.33
C LEU A 14 1.18 10.59 -13.58
N PHE A 15 1.61 9.81 -12.60
CA PHE A 15 2.87 10.01 -11.92
C PHE A 15 3.78 8.80 -12.13
N MET A 16 5.07 9.06 -12.32
CA MET A 16 6.08 8.02 -12.49
C MET A 16 7.32 8.35 -11.68
N LEU A 17 7.79 7.37 -10.91
CA LEU A 17 9.08 7.43 -10.24
C LEU A 17 10.13 6.72 -11.10
N SER A 18 11.22 7.42 -11.39
CA SER A 18 12.39 6.83 -12.03
C SER A 18 13.53 6.66 -11.01
N HIS A 19 14.04 5.44 -10.91
CA HIS A 19 15.23 5.13 -10.11
C HIS A 19 16.48 5.22 -10.98
N HIS A 20 17.49 5.94 -10.51
CA HIS A 20 18.80 5.98 -11.15
C HIS A 20 19.82 5.35 -10.22
N THR A 21 20.71 4.50 -10.75
CA THR A 21 21.76 3.77 -10.01
C THR A 21 22.79 4.66 -9.28
N GLY A 22 22.65 5.98 -9.36
CA GLY A 22 23.45 6.99 -8.65
C GLY A 22 22.67 7.78 -7.60
N GLY A 23 21.55 7.24 -7.09
CA GLY A 23 20.75 7.86 -6.02
C GLY A 23 19.93 9.08 -6.44
N LYS A 24 19.79 9.33 -7.75
CA LYS A 24 18.99 10.45 -8.27
C LYS A 24 17.62 9.94 -8.65
N HIS A 25 16.66 10.12 -7.75
CA HIS A 25 15.26 9.82 -8.01
C HIS A 25 14.58 11.02 -8.69
N SER A 26 13.64 10.72 -9.58
CA SER A 26 12.84 11.75 -10.22
C SER A 26 11.39 11.32 -10.20
N LEU A 27 10.52 12.26 -9.83
CA LEU A 27 9.09 12.16 -10.02
C LEU A 27 8.74 12.95 -11.28
N TRP A 28 8.03 12.27 -12.18
CA TRP A 28 7.50 12.82 -13.41
C TRP A 28 5.99 12.87 -13.31
N ARG A 29 5.40 13.90 -13.91
CA ARG A 29 3.96 14.08 -14.04
C ARG A 29 3.62 14.16 -15.52
N SER A 30 2.54 13.52 -15.92
CA SER A 30 1.84 13.81 -17.17
C SER A 30 0.48 14.37 -16.82
N LEU A 31 -0.06 15.27 -17.64
CA LEU A 31 -1.43 15.80 -17.54
C LEU A 31 -2.29 15.36 -18.76
N ASN A 32 -1.74 14.49 -19.61
CA ASN A 32 -2.32 14.13 -20.90
C ASN A 32 -2.11 12.66 -21.25
N GLY A 33 -2.23 11.79 -20.24
CA GLY A 33 -2.30 10.34 -20.42
C GLY A 33 -0.96 9.75 -20.84
N GLY A 34 0.14 10.39 -20.44
CA GLY A 34 1.49 9.97 -20.77
C GLY A 34 2.02 10.47 -22.12
N THR A 35 1.27 11.32 -22.84
CA THR A 35 1.72 11.88 -24.14
C THR A 35 2.93 12.80 -23.96
N SER A 36 2.94 13.59 -22.90
CA SER A 36 4.09 14.39 -22.48
C SER A 36 4.30 14.28 -20.98
N TRP A 37 5.56 14.35 -20.57
CA TRP A 37 5.98 14.27 -19.18
C TRP A 37 6.79 15.51 -18.82
N GLU A 38 6.47 16.09 -17.67
CA GLU A 38 7.29 17.09 -17.03
C GLU A 38 7.85 16.53 -15.74
N ARG A 39 9.07 16.93 -15.41
CA ARG A 39 9.69 16.51 -14.17
C ARG A 39 9.22 17.45 -13.06
N VAL A 40 8.33 16.96 -12.19
CA VAL A 40 7.81 17.71 -11.05
C VAL A 40 8.69 17.59 -9.81
N TYR A 41 9.60 16.61 -9.79
CA TYR A 41 10.63 16.50 -8.76
C TYR A 41 12.05 16.48 -9.36
N THR A 42 12.74 17.61 -9.20
CA THR A 42 14.17 17.80 -9.49
C THR A 42 14.90 18.19 -8.21
N SER A 43 15.24 17.25 -7.32
CA SER A 43 16.29 17.44 -6.29
C SER A 43 16.23 18.74 -5.45
N ALA A 44 15.05 19.34 -5.23
CA ALA A 44 14.89 20.65 -4.57
C ALA A 44 14.31 20.56 -3.17
N LEU A 45 14.24 19.36 -2.59
CA LEU A 45 14.11 19.18 -1.16
C LEU A 45 15.50 18.86 -0.64
N ALA A 46 16.03 19.70 0.25
CA ALA A 46 17.30 19.42 0.90
C ALA A 46 17.26 18.03 1.55
N ASP A 47 18.38 17.32 1.45
CA ASP A 47 18.64 16.07 2.16
C ASP A 47 17.73 14.88 1.82
N VAL A 48 17.11 14.86 0.64
CA VAL A 48 16.43 13.64 0.15
C VAL A 48 17.44 12.68 -0.43
N GLU A 49 17.45 11.46 0.09
CA GLU A 49 18.36 10.40 -0.31
C GLU A 49 17.68 9.44 -1.29
N GLN A 50 16.46 9.03 -0.99
CA GLN A 50 15.68 8.09 -1.79
C GLN A 50 14.21 8.48 -1.84
N ILE A 51 13.58 8.28 -2.99
CA ILE A 51 12.13 8.22 -3.16
C ILE A 51 11.83 6.94 -3.92
N ASP A 52 11.02 6.08 -3.33
CA ASP A 52 10.70 4.76 -3.85
C ASP A 52 9.20 4.42 -3.81
N ARG A 53 8.37 5.29 -3.22
CA ARG A 53 6.90 5.19 -3.29
C ARG A 53 6.26 6.50 -3.73
N VAL A 54 5.21 6.39 -4.52
CA VAL A 54 4.28 7.47 -4.88
C VAL A 54 2.86 6.95 -4.84
N ALA A 55 1.95 7.75 -4.31
CA ALA A 55 0.52 7.47 -4.32
C ALA A 55 -0.27 8.76 -4.48
N LEU A 56 -1.39 8.69 -5.19
CA LEU A 56 -2.41 9.72 -5.19
C LEU A 56 -3.33 9.47 -4.00
N SER A 57 -3.90 10.55 -3.44
CA SER A 57 -5.07 10.38 -2.59
C SER A 57 -6.20 9.71 -3.38
N PRO A 58 -6.96 8.76 -2.80
CA PRO A 58 -8.19 8.26 -3.42
C PRO A 58 -9.22 9.38 -3.69
N GLN A 59 -9.10 10.51 -3.02
CA GLN A 59 -9.91 11.71 -3.23
C GLN A 59 -9.34 12.64 -4.31
N TYR A 60 -8.31 12.20 -5.07
CA TYR A 60 -7.68 13.02 -6.09
C TYR A 60 -8.65 13.31 -7.24
N ASP A 61 -8.85 14.59 -7.56
CA ASP A 61 -9.61 15.08 -8.70
C ASP A 61 -9.08 16.46 -9.17
N GLY A 62 -9.82 17.12 -10.07
CA GLY A 62 -9.44 18.43 -10.60
C GLY A 62 -9.34 19.55 -9.55
N ASP A 63 -10.09 19.45 -8.45
CA ASP A 63 -10.12 20.41 -7.34
C ASP A 63 -9.27 19.95 -6.14
N ASN A 64 -9.04 18.65 -5.99
CA ASN A 64 -8.21 18.05 -4.95
C ASN A 64 -7.00 17.30 -5.52
N GLN A 65 -5.82 17.91 -5.47
CA GLN A 65 -4.64 17.38 -6.14
C GLN A 65 -3.57 16.89 -5.16
N VAL A 66 -3.97 16.05 -4.20
CA VAL A 66 -3.08 15.52 -3.16
C VAL A 66 -2.22 14.36 -3.67
N VAL A 67 -0.91 14.51 -3.53
CA VAL A 67 0.10 13.50 -3.88
C VAL A 67 0.97 13.21 -2.68
N PHE A 68 1.17 11.92 -2.39
CA PHE A 68 2.13 11.46 -1.40
C PHE A 68 3.33 10.81 -2.08
N ILE A 69 4.52 11.04 -1.51
CA ILE A 69 5.73 10.28 -1.82
C ILE A 69 6.38 9.83 -0.52
N ALA A 70 7.11 8.72 -0.56
CA ALA A 70 7.87 8.22 0.58
C ALA A 70 9.24 7.68 0.15
N GLY A 71 10.15 7.60 1.12
CA GLY A 71 11.53 7.16 0.95
C GLY A 71 12.38 7.56 2.15
N SER A 72 13.63 7.97 1.93
CA SER A 72 14.57 8.35 2.99
C SER A 72 15.15 9.75 2.84
N SER A 73 15.42 10.38 3.98
CA SER A 73 16.05 11.69 4.09
C SER A 73 16.77 11.85 5.42
N ASN A 74 18.03 12.29 5.38
CA ASN A 74 18.90 12.40 6.55
C ASN A 74 19.00 11.08 7.33
N GLY A 75 19.19 9.96 6.64
CA GLY A 75 19.28 8.62 7.21
C GLY A 75 18.00 8.08 7.86
N ASN A 76 16.87 8.78 7.73
CA ASN A 76 15.59 8.39 8.32
C ASN A 76 14.50 8.28 7.25
N SER A 77 13.49 7.47 7.50
CA SER A 77 12.27 7.43 6.68
C SER A 77 11.57 8.78 6.67
N ALA A 78 10.98 9.12 5.52
CA ALA A 78 10.20 10.33 5.37
C ALA A 78 9.02 10.12 4.42
N ILE A 79 7.93 10.82 4.73
CA ILE A 79 6.79 11.01 3.84
C ILE A 79 6.77 12.48 3.43
N TRP A 80 6.46 12.76 2.18
CA TRP A 80 6.18 14.11 1.72
C TRP A 80 4.79 14.18 1.11
N LYS A 81 4.05 15.23 1.46
CA LYS A 81 2.73 15.54 0.91
C LYS A 81 2.80 16.77 0.03
N SER A 82 2.20 16.68 -1.15
CA SER A 82 1.84 17.81 -2.01
C SER A 82 0.33 18.01 -1.97
N THR A 83 -0.10 19.27 -2.11
CA THR A 83 -1.50 19.69 -2.29
C THR A 83 -1.66 20.53 -3.56
N ASP A 84 -0.67 20.52 -4.44
CA ASP A 84 -0.55 21.36 -5.63
C ASP A 84 -0.10 20.53 -6.84
N ASN A 85 -0.61 19.30 -6.93
CA ASN A 85 -0.37 18.35 -8.00
C ASN A 85 1.12 17.95 -8.15
N GLY A 86 1.82 17.82 -7.04
CA GLY A 86 3.24 17.46 -7.01
C GLY A 86 4.21 18.61 -7.33
N GLN A 87 3.75 19.87 -7.39
CA GLN A 87 4.65 21.00 -7.65
C GLN A 87 5.53 21.35 -6.43
N SER A 88 4.98 21.23 -5.23
CA SER A 88 5.70 21.41 -3.98
C SER A 88 5.35 20.32 -2.97
N PHE A 89 6.32 20.00 -2.11
CA PHE A 89 6.22 18.90 -1.17
C PHE A 89 6.64 19.34 0.23
N ARG A 90 5.85 18.98 1.23
CA ARG A 90 6.15 19.23 2.64
C ARG A 90 6.57 17.93 3.31
N ARG A 91 7.81 17.90 3.83
CA ARG A 91 8.39 16.74 4.52
C ARG A 91 7.72 16.50 5.87
N ARG A 92 7.56 15.22 6.20
CA ARG A 92 7.14 14.68 7.49
C ARG A 92 8.11 13.56 7.86
N SER A 93 8.71 13.66 9.06
CA SER A 93 9.62 12.63 9.55
C SER A 93 8.84 11.41 10.02
N VAL A 94 9.34 10.22 9.70
CA VAL A 94 8.77 8.95 10.18
C VAL A 94 9.78 8.33 11.15
N PRO A 95 9.37 7.99 12.39
CA PRO A 95 10.31 7.50 13.41
C PRO A 95 10.67 6.01 13.26
N PHE A 96 10.22 5.36 12.18
CA PHE A 96 10.41 3.94 11.89
C PHE A 96 10.60 3.70 10.38
N PRO A 97 11.18 2.55 9.97
CA PRO A 97 11.24 2.13 8.57
C PRO A 97 9.86 2.12 7.89
N ILE A 98 9.81 2.34 6.57
CA ILE A 98 8.59 2.19 5.79
C ILE A 98 8.78 0.95 4.91
N ASP A 99 8.22 -0.18 5.33
CA ASP A 99 8.26 -1.39 4.52
C ASP A 99 7.18 -1.34 3.44
N THR A 100 5.96 -0.94 3.82
CA THR A 100 4.79 -0.85 2.93
C THR A 100 3.81 0.24 3.40
N TRP A 101 2.85 0.63 2.57
CA TRP A 101 1.88 1.68 2.92
C TRP A 101 0.55 1.54 2.17
N ALA A 102 -0.49 2.17 2.70
CA ALA A 102 -1.75 2.42 2.00
C ALA A 102 -2.25 3.84 2.32
N VAL A 103 -2.74 4.55 1.30
CA VAL A 103 -3.35 5.88 1.44
C VAL A 103 -4.86 5.71 1.44
N VAL A 104 -5.50 6.11 2.53
CA VAL A 104 -6.96 6.08 2.69
C VAL A 104 -7.57 7.35 2.11
N ASP A 105 -7.05 8.50 2.52
CA ASP A 105 -7.55 9.81 2.13
C ASP A 105 -6.42 10.86 2.18
N ASP A 106 -6.75 12.14 2.05
CA ASP A 106 -5.79 13.25 2.09
C ASP A 106 -4.98 13.36 3.40
N THR A 107 -5.41 12.70 4.46
CA THR A 107 -4.91 12.79 5.83
C THR A 107 -4.64 11.45 6.48
N THR A 108 -5.31 10.39 6.06
CA THR A 108 -5.22 9.06 6.66
C THR A 108 -4.34 8.14 5.82
N LEU A 109 -3.32 7.56 6.46
CA LEU A 109 -2.45 6.55 5.85
C LEU A 109 -2.16 5.43 6.86
N PHE A 110 -1.97 4.23 6.34
CA PHE A 110 -1.37 3.10 7.05
C PHE A 110 0.05 2.86 6.58
N ILE A 111 0.94 2.61 7.53
CA ILE A 111 2.35 2.39 7.28
C ILE A 111 2.75 1.08 7.97
N GLY A 112 3.20 0.12 7.18
CA GLY A 112 3.79 -1.12 7.67
C GLY A 112 5.29 -0.96 7.91
N SER A 113 5.77 -1.49 9.02
CA SER A 113 7.19 -1.48 9.42
C SER A 113 7.54 -2.74 10.21
N HIS A 114 8.82 -2.92 10.51
CA HIS A 114 9.32 -3.92 11.44
C HIS A 114 10.21 -3.27 12.51
N ASP A 115 10.02 -3.61 13.78
CA ASP A 115 10.81 -3.06 14.91
C ASP A 115 11.99 -3.95 15.33
N GLY A 116 12.25 -5.03 14.58
CA GLY A 116 13.23 -6.06 14.91
C GLY A 116 12.63 -7.29 15.60
N GLY A 117 11.40 -7.23 16.10
CA GLY A 117 10.68 -8.37 16.68
C GLY A 117 9.27 -8.58 16.10
N ASN A 118 8.59 -7.51 15.72
CA ASN A 118 7.20 -7.49 15.28
C ASN A 118 7.05 -6.74 13.95
N GLY A 119 6.18 -7.27 13.09
CA GLY A 119 5.56 -6.50 12.02
C GLY A 119 4.51 -5.59 12.65
N LEU A 120 4.57 -4.29 12.36
CA LEU A 120 3.72 -3.28 12.96
C LEU A 120 3.02 -2.48 11.87
N VAL A 121 1.73 -2.21 12.08
CA VAL A 121 0.95 -1.29 11.25
C VAL A 121 0.66 -0.03 12.07
N TYR A 122 1.19 1.09 11.60
CA TYR A 122 0.95 2.41 12.16
C TYR A 122 -0.13 3.13 11.36
N ARG A 123 -0.98 3.89 12.05
CA ARG A 123 -1.98 4.76 11.42
C ARG A 123 -1.65 6.21 11.70
N THR A 124 -1.75 7.06 10.69
CA THR A 124 -1.80 8.51 10.84
C THR A 124 -3.15 9.01 10.34
N THR A 125 -3.68 10.07 10.95
CA THR A 125 -4.92 10.77 10.54
C THR A 125 -4.69 12.27 10.32
N ASN A 126 -3.41 12.66 10.21
CA ASN A 126 -2.98 14.05 10.05
C ASN A 126 -1.82 14.17 9.06
N SER A 127 -1.87 13.36 8.00
CA SER A 127 -0.90 13.31 6.91
C SER A 127 0.54 13.07 7.39
N GLY A 128 0.74 12.17 8.36
CA GLY A 128 2.06 11.77 8.83
C GLY A 128 2.72 12.74 9.82
N LEU A 129 1.97 13.67 10.44
CA LEU A 129 2.48 14.52 11.51
C LEU A 129 2.67 13.73 12.82
N THR A 130 1.74 12.82 13.12
CA THR A 130 1.83 11.86 14.23
C THR A 130 1.30 10.50 13.79
N TYR A 131 1.70 9.45 14.52
CA TYR A 131 1.31 8.07 14.27
C TYR A 131 0.73 7.45 15.55
N SER A 132 -0.08 6.41 15.40
CA SER A 132 -0.49 5.53 16.51
C SER A 132 0.70 4.77 17.10
N ASP A 133 0.49 4.01 18.18
CA ASP A 133 1.54 3.22 18.84
C ASP A 133 2.02 2.01 18.00
N GLY A 134 1.30 1.66 16.92
CA GLY A 134 1.57 0.50 16.06
C GLY A 134 0.82 -0.74 16.54
N ALA A 135 -0.04 -1.30 15.69
CA ALA A 135 -0.71 -2.57 15.94
C ALA A 135 0.14 -3.74 15.42
N ILE A 136 0.29 -4.79 16.22
CA ILE A 136 1.10 -5.96 15.86
C ILE A 136 0.36 -6.78 14.80
N ALA A 137 1.01 -6.98 13.64
CA ALA A 137 0.58 -7.85 12.55
C ALA A 137 1.61 -8.99 12.37
N GLY A 138 1.78 -9.79 13.42
CA GLY A 138 2.74 -10.89 13.47
C GLY A 138 4.19 -10.47 13.75
N SER A 139 5.11 -11.42 13.58
CA SER A 139 6.54 -11.26 13.96
C SER A 139 7.48 -10.94 12.79
N GLN A 140 6.98 -10.93 11.56
CA GLN A 140 7.80 -10.79 10.36
C GLN A 140 7.62 -9.42 9.73
N SER A 141 8.60 -8.98 8.94
CA SER A 141 8.49 -7.75 8.15
C SER A 141 7.30 -7.81 7.20
N LEU A 142 6.62 -6.67 7.06
CA LEU A 142 5.44 -6.55 6.22
C LEU A 142 5.87 -6.28 4.78
N ASN A 143 5.06 -6.72 3.82
CA ASN A 143 5.35 -6.56 2.39
C ASN A 143 4.24 -5.77 1.68
N SER A 144 2.98 -6.00 2.05
CA SER A 144 1.83 -5.41 1.40
C SER A 144 0.76 -5.04 2.41
N ILE A 145 0.11 -3.88 2.22
CA ILE A 145 -1.14 -3.49 2.87
C ILE A 145 -2.16 -3.20 1.78
N ALA A 146 -3.35 -3.75 1.90
CA ALA A 146 -4.48 -3.45 1.04
C ALA A 146 -5.68 -2.99 1.88
N LEU A 147 -6.44 -2.04 1.36
CA LEU A 147 -7.71 -1.58 1.92
C LEU A 147 -8.83 -2.22 1.12
N SER A 148 -9.94 -2.57 1.78
CA SER A 148 -11.13 -3.06 1.09
C SER A 148 -11.68 -1.98 0.13
N PRO A 149 -12.42 -2.39 -0.93
CA PRO A 149 -13.04 -1.43 -1.85
C PRO A 149 -14.03 -0.47 -1.18
N ASP A 150 -14.67 -0.92 -0.10
CA ASP A 150 -15.64 -0.17 0.71
C ASP A 150 -15.06 0.19 2.09
N TYR A 151 -13.74 0.43 2.17
CA TYR A 151 -13.02 0.67 3.42
C TYR A 151 -13.59 1.81 4.28
N ASP A 152 -14.10 2.87 3.65
CA ASP A 152 -14.74 3.98 4.36
C ASP A 152 -15.98 3.53 5.17
N GLU A 153 -16.56 2.38 4.86
CA GLU A 153 -17.74 1.81 5.51
C GLU A 153 -17.41 0.59 6.39
N ASP A 154 -16.51 -0.29 5.93
CA ASP A 154 -16.20 -1.56 6.60
C ASP A 154 -14.87 -1.59 7.36
N GLU A 155 -14.03 -0.56 7.20
CA GLU A 155 -12.72 -0.40 7.84
C GLU A 155 -11.80 -1.63 7.73
N THR A 156 -11.99 -2.46 6.71
CA THR A 156 -11.28 -3.75 6.56
C THR A 156 -9.92 -3.58 5.88
N ILE A 157 -8.88 -4.18 6.47
CA ILE A 157 -7.50 -4.10 6.00
C ILE A 157 -6.91 -5.50 5.87
N LEU A 158 -6.15 -5.75 4.80
CA LEU A 158 -5.31 -6.93 4.65
C LEU A 158 -3.83 -6.56 4.72
N VAL A 159 -3.03 -7.46 5.28
CA VAL A 159 -1.58 -7.33 5.38
C VAL A 159 -0.92 -8.63 4.94
N GLY A 160 -0.05 -8.57 3.94
CA GLY A 160 0.84 -9.66 3.55
C GLY A 160 2.24 -9.41 4.11
N ASN A 161 2.90 -10.45 4.63
CA ASN A 161 4.27 -10.34 5.15
C ASN A 161 5.31 -11.03 4.24
N LYS A 162 6.57 -10.98 4.66
CA LYS A 162 7.71 -11.56 3.93
C LYS A 162 7.95 -13.06 4.12
N ASP A 163 7.12 -13.75 4.91
CA ASP A 163 7.26 -15.18 5.18
C ASP A 163 5.91 -15.92 5.18
N GLY A 164 5.07 -15.63 4.18
CA GLY A 164 3.90 -16.45 3.89
C GLY A 164 2.70 -16.31 4.83
N TRP A 165 2.64 -15.27 5.67
CA TRP A 165 1.45 -14.96 6.46
C TRP A 165 0.64 -13.82 5.86
N VAL A 166 -0.68 -14.00 5.92
CA VAL A 166 -1.67 -12.96 5.71
C VAL A 166 -2.32 -12.65 7.05
N TYR A 167 -2.48 -11.36 7.35
CA TYR A 167 -3.24 -10.86 8.49
C TYR A 167 -4.36 -9.96 8.00
N TRP A 168 -5.38 -9.79 8.83
CA TRP A 168 -6.50 -8.93 8.53
C TRP A 168 -6.98 -8.17 9.77
N SER A 169 -7.65 -7.05 9.54
CA SER A 169 -8.27 -6.20 10.56
C SER A 169 -9.66 -5.81 10.06
N GLU A 170 -10.65 -5.83 10.95
CA GLU A 170 -12.01 -5.28 10.75
C GLU A 170 -12.28 -4.13 11.73
N ASP A 171 -11.24 -3.55 12.33
CA ASP A 171 -11.31 -2.54 13.39
C ASP A 171 -10.42 -1.32 13.09
N ASN A 172 -10.32 -0.96 11.80
CA ASN A 172 -9.56 0.21 11.35
C ASN A 172 -8.06 0.14 11.71
N GLY A 173 -7.50 -1.08 11.69
CA GLY A 173 -6.10 -1.34 12.00
C GLY A 173 -5.76 -1.17 13.48
N ALA A 174 -6.74 -1.24 14.39
CA ALA A 174 -6.48 -1.25 15.83
C ALA A 174 -5.91 -2.60 16.30
N SER A 175 -6.31 -3.70 15.66
CA SER A 175 -5.75 -5.03 15.87
C SER A 175 -5.71 -5.84 14.58
N PHE A 176 -4.84 -6.86 14.53
CA PHE A 176 -4.70 -7.75 13.39
C PHE A 176 -4.71 -9.21 13.84
N GLU A 177 -5.44 -10.03 13.12
CA GLU A 177 -5.51 -11.48 13.30
C GLU A 177 -4.94 -12.20 12.07
N PRO A 178 -4.39 -13.42 12.19
CA PRO A 178 -3.98 -14.18 11.01
C PRO A 178 -5.19 -14.56 10.14
N LEU A 179 -4.98 -14.78 8.84
CA LEU A 179 -5.97 -15.29 7.92
C LEU A 179 -5.47 -16.60 7.28
N PRO A 180 -6.00 -17.78 7.68
CA PRO A 180 -7.18 -17.99 8.52
C PRO A 180 -6.97 -17.70 10.03
N PRO A 181 -8.04 -17.38 10.81
CA PRO A 181 -7.93 -16.99 12.23
C PRO A 181 -7.30 -18.03 13.15
N ASP A 182 -7.43 -19.31 12.83
CA ASP A 182 -6.89 -20.44 13.60
C ASP A 182 -5.54 -20.95 13.06
N ALA A 183 -4.89 -20.20 12.16
CA ALA A 183 -3.61 -20.58 11.59
C ALA A 183 -2.51 -20.70 12.66
N THR A 184 -2.03 -21.93 12.88
CA THR A 184 -0.91 -22.24 13.77
C THR A 184 0.44 -22.35 13.05
N SER A 185 0.41 -22.27 11.72
CA SER A 185 1.59 -22.26 10.85
C SER A 185 1.32 -21.38 9.63
N LYS A 186 2.38 -20.92 8.96
CA LYS A 186 2.23 -20.02 7.81
C LYS A 186 1.34 -20.66 6.73
N PRO A 187 0.28 -19.98 6.28
CA PRO A 187 -0.64 -20.53 5.28
C PRO A 187 0.01 -20.64 3.90
N LEU A 188 0.98 -19.77 3.59
CA LEU A 188 1.68 -19.69 2.30
C LEU A 188 3.20 -19.63 2.52
N SER A 189 3.96 -19.29 1.47
CA SER A 189 5.42 -19.13 1.51
C SER A 189 5.85 -17.85 0.82
N GLY A 190 7.02 -17.31 1.18
CA GLY A 190 7.65 -16.18 0.49
C GLY A 190 7.07 -14.81 0.84
N GLU A 191 7.44 -13.81 0.06
CA GLU A 191 6.93 -12.45 0.17
C GLU A 191 5.53 -12.37 -0.44
N LEU A 192 4.56 -11.93 0.39
CA LEU A 192 3.17 -11.89 -0.01
C LEU A 192 2.70 -10.51 -0.42
N THR A 193 2.04 -10.43 -1.57
CA THR A 193 1.19 -9.30 -1.92
C THR A 193 -0.27 -9.71 -1.80
N VAL A 194 -1.08 -8.87 -1.16
CA VAL A 194 -2.50 -9.15 -0.89
C VAL A 194 -3.40 -8.17 -1.64
N ALA A 195 -4.59 -8.62 -2.00
CA ALA A 195 -5.60 -7.79 -2.66
C ALA A 195 -7.01 -8.25 -2.29
N PHE A 196 -7.96 -7.32 -2.32
CA PHE A 196 -9.38 -7.63 -2.21
C PHE A 196 -9.97 -7.87 -3.60
N ASP A 197 -10.97 -8.75 -3.69
CA ASP A 197 -11.83 -8.76 -4.87
C ASP A 197 -12.61 -7.43 -4.96
N PRO A 198 -12.78 -6.82 -6.15
CA PRO A 198 -13.54 -5.56 -6.30
C PRO A 198 -14.99 -5.63 -5.78
N LYS A 199 -15.54 -6.83 -5.59
CA LYS A 199 -16.88 -7.08 -5.03
C LYS A 199 -16.82 -7.69 -3.62
N TYR A 200 -15.73 -7.44 -2.88
CA TYR A 200 -15.47 -7.96 -1.54
C TYR A 200 -16.68 -7.82 -0.60
N SER A 201 -17.37 -6.68 -0.61
CA SER A 201 -18.56 -6.46 0.23
C SER A 201 -19.68 -7.48 0.01
N SER A 202 -19.72 -8.14 -1.15
CA SER A 202 -20.70 -9.17 -1.50
C SER A 202 -20.15 -10.60 -1.47
N ASN A 203 -18.91 -10.82 -1.90
CA ASN A 203 -18.35 -12.15 -2.09
C ASN A 203 -17.31 -12.54 -1.05
N LYS A 204 -16.85 -11.59 -0.22
CA LYS A 204 -15.85 -11.76 0.84
C LYS A 204 -14.57 -12.45 0.35
N THR A 205 -14.24 -12.25 -0.93
CA THR A 205 -13.10 -12.91 -1.58
C THR A 205 -11.87 -12.02 -1.50
N VAL A 206 -10.75 -12.62 -1.14
CA VAL A 206 -9.43 -11.99 -1.07
C VAL A 206 -8.41 -12.86 -1.79
N TYR A 207 -7.33 -12.22 -2.22
CA TYR A 207 -6.24 -12.85 -2.97
C TYR A 207 -4.90 -12.58 -2.30
N ALA A 208 -3.99 -13.53 -2.47
CA ALA A 208 -2.59 -13.38 -2.12
C ALA A 208 -1.71 -13.98 -3.22
N THR A 209 -0.59 -13.33 -3.52
CA THR A 209 0.47 -13.90 -4.37
C THR A 209 1.74 -14.06 -3.60
N SER A 210 2.59 -14.94 -4.12
CA SER A 210 3.89 -15.25 -3.56
C SER A 210 4.98 -15.03 -4.62
N ASP A 211 6.13 -14.55 -4.16
CA ASP A 211 7.37 -14.49 -4.95
C ASP A 211 8.10 -15.84 -5.03
N THR A 212 7.60 -16.88 -4.38
CA THR A 212 8.22 -18.21 -4.41
C THR A 212 7.95 -18.88 -5.76
N ALA A 213 8.98 -19.49 -6.35
CA ALA A 213 8.85 -20.21 -7.62
C ALA A 213 7.74 -21.28 -7.55
N ASP A 214 6.98 -21.42 -8.64
CA ASP A 214 5.85 -22.34 -8.78
C ASP A 214 4.69 -22.06 -7.80
N LYS A 215 4.68 -20.90 -7.15
CA LYS A 215 3.54 -20.36 -6.42
C LYS A 215 2.91 -19.26 -7.26
N GLY A 216 1.58 -19.25 -7.35
CA GLY A 216 0.86 -18.25 -8.12
C GLY A 216 -0.13 -17.49 -7.24
N ILE A 217 -1.36 -17.40 -7.72
CA ILE A 217 -2.43 -16.66 -7.07
C ILE A 217 -3.20 -17.62 -6.17
N TYR A 218 -3.34 -17.23 -4.92
CA TYR A 218 -4.17 -17.91 -3.93
C TYR A 218 -5.43 -17.11 -3.68
N ARG A 219 -6.54 -17.80 -3.45
CA ARG A 219 -7.84 -17.23 -3.09
C ARG A 219 -8.24 -17.72 -1.70
N PHE A 220 -8.82 -16.83 -0.92
CA PHE A 220 -9.52 -17.15 0.32
C PHE A 220 -10.87 -16.44 0.35
N ILE A 221 -11.90 -17.13 0.84
CA ILE A 221 -13.24 -16.54 1.03
C ILE A 221 -13.50 -16.47 2.53
N ILE A 222 -13.55 -15.27 3.08
CA ILE A 222 -13.75 -15.05 4.51
C ILE A 222 -15.10 -15.66 4.93
N ASP A 223 -15.12 -16.28 6.11
CA ASP A 223 -16.22 -17.06 6.70
C ASP A 223 -16.64 -18.34 5.94
N LYS A 224 -15.93 -18.72 4.86
CA LYS A 224 -16.25 -19.92 4.07
C LYS A 224 -15.07 -20.84 3.81
N SER A 225 -13.88 -20.29 3.63
CA SER A 225 -12.66 -21.05 3.39
C SER A 225 -12.01 -21.44 4.72
N ASP A 226 -11.61 -22.70 4.84
CA ASP A 226 -10.74 -23.16 5.94
C ASP A 226 -9.25 -22.99 5.59
N ALA A 227 -8.91 -22.86 4.30
CA ALA A 227 -7.55 -22.72 3.81
C ALA A 227 -7.51 -21.93 2.49
N TRP A 228 -6.32 -21.39 2.18
CA TRP A 228 -6.05 -20.73 0.90
C TRP A 228 -6.02 -21.74 -0.26
N GLU A 229 -6.74 -21.44 -1.32
CA GLU A 229 -6.84 -22.28 -2.52
C GLU A 229 -5.99 -21.68 -3.65
N SER A 230 -5.09 -22.47 -4.23
CA SER A 230 -4.38 -22.04 -5.44
C SER A 230 -5.34 -21.99 -6.63
N ILE A 231 -5.42 -20.85 -7.29
CA ILE A 231 -6.28 -20.64 -8.47
C ILE A 231 -5.48 -20.38 -9.75
N ASP A 232 -4.20 -20.04 -9.60
CA ASP A 232 -3.24 -19.98 -10.70
C ASP A 232 -1.85 -20.34 -10.16
N SER A 233 -1.02 -20.96 -11.00
CA SER A 233 0.35 -21.37 -10.67
C SER A 233 1.15 -21.44 -11.96
N PRO A 234 1.65 -20.30 -12.48
CA PRO A 234 2.46 -20.29 -13.68
C PRO A 234 3.75 -21.07 -13.40
N ALA A 235 3.99 -22.15 -14.16
CA ALA A 235 5.23 -22.91 -14.07
C ALA A 235 6.43 -21.98 -14.33
N ASP A 236 7.44 -22.01 -13.47
CA ASP A 236 8.62 -21.14 -13.50
C ASP A 236 8.32 -19.63 -13.38
N GLY A 237 7.08 -19.24 -13.04
CA GLY A 237 6.65 -17.86 -12.87
C GLY A 237 6.63 -17.41 -11.41
N MET A 238 6.75 -16.08 -11.20
CA MET A 238 6.58 -15.42 -9.91
C MET A 238 5.62 -14.24 -10.10
N ILE A 239 4.69 -14.02 -9.16
CA ILE A 239 3.79 -12.86 -9.19
C ILE A 239 4.05 -12.02 -7.94
N GLY A 240 4.86 -10.98 -8.10
CA GLY A 240 5.24 -10.09 -6.99
C GLY A 240 4.19 -9.02 -6.65
N GLN A 241 3.17 -8.81 -7.50
CA GLN A 241 2.18 -7.75 -7.29
C GLN A 241 0.81 -8.10 -7.89
N ILE A 242 -0.25 -7.77 -7.15
CA ILE A 242 -1.63 -7.65 -7.65
C ILE A 242 -2.08 -6.21 -7.36
N ILE A 243 -2.78 -5.60 -8.31
CA ILE A 243 -3.38 -4.26 -8.22
C ILE A 243 -4.90 -4.42 -8.33
#